data_AF-A0AAW0SCN4-F1
#
_entry.id   AF-A0AAW0SCN4-F1
#
_cell.length_a   1.000
_cell.length_b   1.000
_cell.length_c   1.000
_cell.angle_alpha   90.00
_cell.angle_beta   90.00
_cell.angle_gamma   90.00
#
_symmetry.space_group_name_H-M   'P 1'
#
loop_
_entity.id
_entity.type
_entity.pdbx_description
1 polymer ?
#
loop_
_entity_poly.entity_id
_entity_poly.type
_entity_poly.pdbx_seq_one_letter_code
_entity_poly.pdbx_strand_id
1 'polypeptide(L)'
;MLVGAPLYDTEQRVRGVRKAGAVLSCDPNVPDRCSYVPFDTNGNNVHPLGQQLDNKTGQWFGATVRSSGPDGVVVACAPRYVWFTENLKRREPVGTCYVARKALTDFQEFSPCRTRHWGYHRQGSCQAGFDAIITENGKRLYIGAPGAFYWQGQCWTTELEGNPPLCCLLTCLVCLSV
;
A
#
# COMPACT_ATOMS: atom_id res chain seq x y z
N MET A 1 13.72 14.74 -2.56
CA MET A 1 13.22 14.18 -1.28
C MET A 1 11.81 13.68 -1.47
N LEU A 2 11.41 12.58 -0.84
CA LEU A 2 10.04 12.06 -0.88
C LEU A 2 9.36 12.24 0.47
N VAL A 3 8.13 12.74 0.47
CA VAL A 3 7.35 13.03 1.70
C VAL A 3 5.99 12.36 1.60
N GLY A 4 5.65 11.56 2.61
CA GLY A 4 4.33 10.95 2.73
C GLY A 4 3.30 11.95 3.27
N ALA A 5 2.17 12.10 2.57
CA ALA A 5 1.08 13.00 2.96
C ALA A 5 -0.26 12.21 2.97
N PRO A 6 -0.53 11.39 3.99
CA PRO A 6 -1.62 10.40 4.00
C PRO A 6 -3.03 10.97 3.95
N LEU A 7 -3.21 12.27 4.23
CA LEU A 7 -4.50 12.95 4.20
C LEU A 7 -4.62 13.98 3.07
N TYR A 8 -3.64 14.01 2.15
CA TYR A 8 -3.63 14.93 1.01
C TYR A 8 -4.79 14.63 0.05
N ASP A 9 -5.42 15.68 -0.47
CA ASP A 9 -6.46 15.57 -1.50
C ASP A 9 -5.79 15.55 -2.89
N THR A 10 -6.07 14.51 -3.66
CA THR A 10 -5.59 14.34 -5.03
C THR A 10 -6.72 14.66 -6.03
N GLU A 11 -6.41 14.61 -7.33
CA GLU A 11 -7.40 14.73 -8.40
C GLU A 11 -8.51 13.66 -8.34
N GLN A 12 -8.28 12.55 -7.61
CA GLN A 12 -9.28 11.52 -7.34
C GLN A 12 -10.52 12.09 -6.62
N ARG A 13 -10.43 13.29 -6.02
CA ARG A 13 -11.57 14.03 -5.45
C ARG A 13 -12.68 14.31 -6.45
N VAL A 14 -12.34 14.57 -7.72
CA VAL A 14 -13.33 14.76 -8.81
C VAL A 14 -14.14 13.48 -9.04
N ARG A 15 -13.57 12.33 -8.70
CA ARG A 15 -14.19 11.00 -8.77
C ARG A 15 -14.76 10.53 -7.42
N GLY A 16 -14.93 11.43 -6.46
CA GLY A 16 -15.55 11.15 -5.16
C GLY A 16 -14.63 10.57 -4.09
N VAL A 17 -13.31 10.47 -4.33
CA VAL A 17 -12.34 9.99 -3.33
C VAL A 17 -11.77 11.17 -2.55
N ARG A 18 -12.11 11.28 -1.26
CA ARG A 18 -11.58 12.36 -0.39
C ARG A 18 -10.40 11.87 0.44
N LYS A 19 -9.43 12.74 0.70
CA LYS A 19 -8.24 12.45 1.53
C LYS A 19 -7.61 11.13 1.13
N ALA A 20 -7.40 10.94 -0.18
CA ALA A 20 -6.83 9.72 -0.72
C ALA A 20 -5.42 9.47 -0.17
N GLY A 21 -4.70 10.55 0.13
CA GLY A 21 -3.28 10.53 0.47
C GLY A 21 -2.42 10.62 -0.80
N ALA A 22 -1.19 11.08 -0.63
CA ALA A 22 -0.23 11.24 -1.70
C ALA A 22 1.20 11.04 -1.20
N VAL A 23 2.12 10.85 -2.14
CA VAL A 23 3.56 11.04 -1.92
C VAL A 23 3.98 12.27 -2.70
N LEU A 24 4.67 13.19 -2.04
CA LEU A 24 5.20 14.41 -2.63
C LEU A 24 6.68 14.22 -2.95
N SER A 25 7.09 14.61 -4.15
CA SER A 25 8.49 14.75 -4.55
C SER A 25 8.87 16.22 -4.46
N CYS A 26 9.84 16.53 -3.60
CA CYS A 26 10.30 17.88 -3.32
C CYS A 26 11.77 18.07 -3.71
N ASP A 27 12.10 19.22 -4.31
CA ASP A 27 13.50 19.64 -4.49
C ASP A 27 14.06 20.15 -3.15
N PRO A 28 15.14 19.56 -2.61
CA PRO A 28 15.78 20.07 -1.39
C PRO A 28 16.42 21.46 -1.55
N ASN A 29 16.71 21.90 -2.78
CA ASN A 29 17.42 23.16 -3.04
C ASN A 29 16.47 24.36 -3.24
N VAL A 30 15.19 24.11 -3.50
CA VAL A 30 14.20 25.16 -3.78
C VAL A 30 13.04 25.03 -2.78
N PRO A 31 12.81 26.03 -1.93
CA PRO A 31 11.70 26.00 -0.98
C PRO A 31 10.37 25.87 -1.71
N ASP A 32 9.43 25.17 -1.07
CA ASP A 32 8.05 24.95 -1.54
C ASP A 32 7.89 24.29 -2.92
N ARG A 33 8.98 23.82 -3.55
CA ARG A 33 8.92 23.11 -4.83
C ARG A 33 8.65 21.62 -4.62
N CYS A 34 7.38 21.30 -4.35
CA CYS A 34 6.88 19.95 -4.20
C CYS A 34 5.77 19.64 -5.20
N SER A 35 5.83 18.47 -5.84
CA SER A 35 4.77 17.95 -6.71
C SER A 35 4.35 16.56 -6.24
N TYR A 36 3.05 16.25 -6.25
CA TYR A 36 2.60 14.90 -5.92
C TYR A 36 2.94 13.92 -7.05
N VAL A 37 3.27 12.69 -6.67
CA VAL A 37 3.58 11.60 -7.59
C VAL A 37 2.28 10.84 -7.90
N PRO A 38 1.88 10.70 -9.18
CA PRO A 38 0.58 10.14 -9.56
C PRO A 38 0.60 8.59 -9.57
N PHE A 39 0.83 7.96 -8.42
CA PHE A 39 0.83 6.50 -8.28
C PHE A 39 -0.48 5.83 -8.74
N ASP A 40 -1.61 6.46 -8.41
CA ASP A 40 -2.93 6.07 -8.88
C ASP A 40 -3.80 7.32 -9.08
N THR A 41 -4.28 7.51 -10.29
CA THR A 41 -5.18 8.61 -10.67
C THR A 41 -6.64 8.14 -10.82
N ASN A 42 -6.89 6.84 -10.67
CA ASN A 42 -8.23 6.28 -10.78
C ASN A 42 -9.05 6.54 -9.52
N GLY A 43 -10.38 6.56 -9.64
CA GLY A 43 -11.26 6.62 -8.48
C GLY A 43 -11.32 5.29 -7.72
N ASN A 44 -12.39 5.09 -6.96
CA ASN A 44 -12.73 3.76 -6.48
C ASN A 44 -12.96 2.83 -7.68
N ASN A 45 -12.46 1.60 -7.59
CA ASN A 45 -12.70 0.56 -8.56
C ASN A 45 -14.18 0.14 -8.52
N VAL A 46 -14.76 -0.09 -9.70
CA VAL A 46 -16.17 -0.47 -9.85
C VAL A 46 -16.26 -1.68 -10.77
N HIS A 47 -17.01 -2.70 -10.36
CA HIS A 47 -17.32 -3.85 -11.19
C HIS A 47 -18.12 -3.40 -12.42
N PRO A 48 -18.02 -4.09 -13.58
CA PRO A 48 -18.84 -3.78 -14.77
C PRO A 48 -20.36 -3.71 -14.52
N LEU A 49 -20.84 -4.33 -13.43
CA LEU A 49 -22.23 -4.30 -12.98
C LEU A 49 -22.59 -3.05 -12.14
N GLY A 50 -21.70 -2.04 -12.06
CA GLY A 50 -21.91 -0.79 -11.32
C GLY A 50 -21.62 -0.86 -9.82
N GLN A 51 -21.06 -1.96 -9.35
CA GLN A 51 -20.83 -2.22 -7.93
C GLN A 51 -19.42 -1.78 -7.50
N GLN A 52 -19.31 -0.89 -6.51
CA GLN A 52 -18.03 -0.40 -6.01
C GLN A 52 -17.25 -1.52 -5.29
N LEU A 53 -16.02 -1.80 -5.74
CA LEU A 53 -15.18 -2.91 -5.28
C LEU A 53 -14.23 -2.53 -4.15
N ASP A 54 -13.88 -1.25 -4.03
CA ASP A 54 -12.99 -0.75 -2.99
C ASP A 54 -13.39 0.63 -2.49
N ASN A 55 -12.78 1.09 -1.41
CA ASN A 55 -12.93 2.45 -0.93
C ASN A 55 -11.55 3.04 -0.61
N LYS A 56 -11.14 3.99 -1.46
CA LYS A 56 -9.88 4.73 -1.37
C LYS A 56 -9.99 6.01 -0.54
N THR A 57 -11.20 6.37 -0.08
CA THR A 57 -11.41 7.57 0.75
C THR A 57 -10.77 7.38 2.13
N GLY A 58 -9.85 8.27 2.51
CA GLY A 58 -9.16 8.18 3.79
C GLY A 58 -8.29 6.93 3.94
N GLN A 59 -7.80 6.36 2.83
CA GLN A 59 -6.99 5.13 2.83
C GLN A 59 -5.57 5.31 3.40
N TRP A 60 -5.16 6.56 3.65
CA TRP A 60 -3.85 6.92 4.17
C TRP A 60 -2.70 6.56 3.22
N PHE A 61 -2.87 6.82 1.92
CA PHE A 61 -1.80 6.56 0.96
C PHE A 61 -0.60 7.47 1.21
N GLY A 62 0.59 6.89 1.34
CA GLY A 62 1.80 7.60 1.76
C GLY A 62 1.99 7.64 3.27
N ALA A 63 1.24 6.87 4.05
CA ALA A 63 1.56 6.65 5.48
C ALA A 63 2.94 5.99 5.66
N THR A 64 3.26 5.08 4.75
CA THR A 64 4.58 4.44 4.67
C THR A 64 5.18 4.78 3.32
N VAL A 65 6.40 5.33 3.32
CA VAL A 65 7.20 5.59 2.12
C VAL A 65 8.62 5.11 2.38
N ARG A 66 9.16 4.31 1.45
CA ARG A 66 10.57 3.89 1.46
C ARG A 66 11.15 3.94 0.06
N SER A 67 12.46 4.17 -0.02
CA SER A 67 13.23 4.08 -1.26
C SER A 67 14.38 3.10 -1.07
N SER A 68 14.76 2.38 -2.12
CA SER A 68 15.98 1.57 -2.14
C SER A 68 17.25 2.41 -2.34
N GLY A 69 17.14 3.70 -2.62
CA GLY A 69 18.28 4.60 -2.82
C GLY A 69 18.02 5.71 -3.85
N PRO A 70 19.05 6.45 -4.26
CA PRO A 70 18.98 7.39 -5.38
C PRO A 70 18.53 6.68 -6.66
N ASP A 71 17.53 7.23 -7.35
CA ASP A 71 16.93 6.68 -8.59
C ASP A 71 16.44 5.23 -8.49
N GLY A 72 16.32 4.73 -7.26
CA GLY A 72 15.94 3.38 -6.94
C GLY A 72 14.44 3.13 -7.01
N VAL A 73 14.05 1.96 -6.52
CA VAL A 73 12.65 1.59 -6.38
C VAL A 73 12.06 2.29 -5.17
N VAL A 74 10.85 2.81 -5.32
CA VAL A 74 10.11 3.47 -4.23
C VAL A 74 8.86 2.66 -3.93
N VAL A 75 8.55 2.45 -2.65
CA VAL A 75 7.26 1.90 -2.22
C VAL A 75 6.51 2.93 -1.40
N ALA A 76 5.21 3.01 -1.65
CA ALA A 76 4.28 3.83 -0.89
C ALA A 76 3.04 3.00 -0.55
N CYS A 77 2.58 3.05 0.71
CA CYS A 77 1.47 2.21 1.16
C CYS A 77 0.29 3.00 1.71
N ALA A 78 -0.89 2.39 1.62
CA ALA A 78 -2.18 2.82 2.13
C ALA A 78 -2.72 1.76 3.11
N PRO A 79 -2.32 1.78 4.40
CA PRO A 79 -2.70 0.74 5.35
C PRO A 79 -4.20 0.74 5.70
N ARG A 80 -4.94 1.82 5.39
CA ARG A 80 -6.39 1.91 5.59
C ARG A 80 -7.19 1.70 4.31
N TYR A 81 -6.55 1.27 3.23
CA TYR A 81 -7.25 0.89 2.01
C TYR A 81 -8.24 -0.25 2.30
N VAL A 82 -9.47 -0.05 1.84
CA VAL A 82 -10.59 -0.95 2.10
C VAL A 82 -11.00 -1.64 0.82
N TRP A 83 -11.16 -2.95 0.90
CA TRP A 83 -11.68 -3.79 -0.16
C TRP A 83 -13.05 -4.35 0.23
N PHE A 84 -13.96 -4.48 -0.73
CA PHE A 84 -15.26 -5.08 -0.54
C PHE A 84 -15.26 -6.55 -0.99
N THR A 85 -15.17 -7.47 -0.04
CA THR A 85 -15.13 -8.92 -0.29
C THR A 85 -16.53 -9.55 -0.25
N GLU A 86 -16.68 -10.73 -0.86
CA GLU A 86 -17.85 -11.63 -0.79
C GLU A 86 -19.19 -10.93 -1.07
N ASN A 87 -19.50 -10.76 -2.36
CA ASN A 87 -20.73 -10.11 -2.83
C ASN A 87 -20.96 -8.71 -2.22
N LEU A 88 -19.87 -7.98 -1.91
CA LEU A 88 -19.87 -6.60 -1.40
C LEU A 88 -20.48 -6.40 -0.01
N LYS A 89 -20.70 -7.48 0.73
CA LYS A 89 -21.30 -7.41 2.07
C LYS A 89 -20.30 -7.06 3.15
N ARG A 90 -19.00 -7.22 2.88
CA ARG A 90 -17.94 -7.03 3.89
C ARG A 90 -16.99 -5.92 3.50
N ARG A 91 -16.70 -5.07 4.47
CA ARG A 91 -15.76 -3.95 4.36
C ARG A 91 -14.47 -4.32 5.07
N GLU A 92 -13.42 -4.59 4.31
CA GLU A 92 -12.19 -5.20 4.83
C GLU A 92 -11.00 -4.26 4.66
N PRO A 93 -10.42 -3.71 5.74
CA PRO A 93 -9.22 -2.89 5.67
C PRO A 93 -7.98 -3.78 5.43
N VAL A 94 -7.86 -4.29 4.21
CA VAL A 94 -6.78 -5.20 3.81
C VAL A 94 -5.44 -4.47 3.62
N GLY A 95 -5.47 -3.18 3.31
CA GLY A 95 -4.28 -2.41 2.97
C GLY A 95 -3.76 -2.69 1.55
N THR A 96 -3.00 -1.75 0.99
CA THR A 96 -2.33 -1.90 -0.30
C THR A 96 -1.04 -1.10 -0.33
N CYS A 97 -0.09 -1.50 -1.17
CA CYS A 97 1.13 -0.78 -1.46
C CYS A 97 1.28 -0.60 -2.97
N TYR A 98 1.97 0.46 -3.39
CA TYR A 98 2.37 0.69 -4.75
C TYR A 98 3.88 0.78 -4.82
N VAL A 99 4.46 0.11 -5.81
CA VAL A 99 5.88 0.15 -6.12
C VAL A 99 6.06 1.00 -7.38
N ALA A 100 6.86 2.04 -7.28
CA ALA A 100 7.28 2.88 -8.39
C ALA A 100 8.69 2.52 -8.85
N ARG A 101 8.86 2.45 -10.17
CA ARG A 101 10.12 2.17 -10.87
C ARG A 101 10.39 3.25 -11.92
N LYS A 102 11.56 3.16 -12.57
CA LYS A 102 11.96 4.01 -13.70
C LYS A 102 11.74 5.50 -13.39
N ALA A 103 12.29 5.97 -12.27
CA ALA A 103 12.14 7.35 -11.81
C ALA A 103 10.66 7.81 -11.69
N LEU A 104 9.83 7.01 -11.01
CA LEU A 104 8.42 7.33 -10.70
C LEU A 104 7.50 7.43 -11.93
N THR A 105 7.75 6.60 -12.94
CA THR A 105 6.92 6.56 -14.17
C THR A 105 6.15 5.26 -14.34
N ASP A 106 6.62 4.18 -13.71
CA ASP A 106 6.03 2.85 -13.80
C ASP A 106 5.56 2.42 -12.42
N PHE A 107 4.27 2.13 -12.27
CA PHE A 107 3.61 1.88 -10.98
C PHE A 107 2.94 0.51 -10.98
N GLN A 108 3.20 -0.26 -9.92
CA GLN A 108 2.62 -1.59 -9.73
C GLN A 108 1.97 -1.70 -8.35
N GLU A 109 0.71 -2.12 -8.31
CA GLU A 109 -0.02 -2.37 -7.06
C GLU A 109 0.37 -3.74 -6.46
N PHE A 110 0.59 -3.76 -5.14
CA PHE A 110 0.81 -4.93 -4.31
C PHE A 110 -0.13 -4.90 -3.10
N SER A 111 -1.19 -5.70 -3.14
CA SER A 111 -2.12 -5.90 -2.02
C SER A 111 -2.18 -7.39 -1.65
N PRO A 112 -1.19 -7.89 -0.89
CA PRO A 112 -1.07 -9.34 -0.63
C PRO A 112 -2.18 -9.90 0.26
N CYS A 113 -2.85 -9.04 1.03
CA CYS A 113 -3.99 -9.42 1.89
C CYS A 113 -5.35 -9.33 1.20
N ARG A 114 -5.42 -8.87 -0.05
CA ARG A 114 -6.63 -8.93 -0.88
C ARG A 114 -6.78 -10.34 -1.46
N THR A 115 -7.20 -11.28 -0.60
CA THR A 115 -7.33 -12.71 -0.93
C THR A 115 -8.76 -13.22 -0.66
N ARG A 116 -9.00 -14.53 -0.82
CA ARG A 116 -10.25 -15.18 -0.38
C ARG A 116 -10.31 -15.40 1.14
N HIS A 117 -9.24 -15.13 1.88
CA HIS A 117 -9.16 -15.30 3.33
C HIS A 117 -9.73 -14.08 4.07
N TRP A 118 -11.05 -14.00 4.07
CA TRP A 118 -11.81 -12.88 4.64
C TRP A 118 -11.86 -12.89 6.18
N GLY A 119 -12.28 -11.76 6.75
CA GLY A 119 -12.53 -11.55 8.17
C GLY A 119 -11.27 -11.29 9.01
N TYR A 120 -11.47 -10.71 10.20
CA TYR A 120 -10.39 -10.40 11.16
C TYR A 120 -9.68 -11.66 11.68
N HIS A 121 -10.36 -12.81 11.67
CA HIS A 121 -9.80 -14.11 12.04
C HIS A 121 -8.77 -14.62 11.02
N ARG A 122 -8.67 -14.00 9.84
CA ARG A 122 -7.67 -14.26 8.79
C ARG A 122 -7.08 -12.94 8.27
N GLN A 123 -7.28 -12.56 7.00
CA GLN A 123 -6.56 -11.44 6.37
C GLN A 123 -7.45 -10.23 6.07
N GLY A 124 -8.75 -10.29 6.36
CA GLY A 124 -9.69 -9.19 6.09
C GLY A 124 -9.42 -7.91 6.89
N SER A 125 -8.63 -7.98 7.96
CA SER A 125 -8.20 -6.82 8.75
C SER A 125 -6.69 -6.62 8.76
N CYS A 126 -6.00 -7.21 7.79
CA CYS A 126 -4.54 -7.27 7.70
C CYS A 126 -3.83 -5.91 7.79
N GLN A 127 -4.38 -4.85 7.17
CA GLN A 127 -3.75 -3.53 7.08
C GLN A 127 -2.32 -3.59 6.52
N ALA A 128 -2.13 -4.38 5.44
CA ALA A 128 -0.85 -4.52 4.77
C ALA A 128 -0.28 -3.15 4.36
N GLY A 129 0.99 -2.93 4.65
CA GLY A 129 1.67 -1.67 4.37
C GLY A 129 1.65 -0.69 5.53
N PHE A 130 1.23 -1.14 6.73
CA PHE A 130 1.42 -0.39 7.97
C PHE A 130 2.91 -0.09 8.21
N ASP A 131 3.78 -1.03 7.85
CA ASP A 131 5.20 -0.79 7.63
C ASP A 131 5.64 -1.54 6.35
N ALA A 132 6.73 -1.09 5.75
CA ALA A 132 7.33 -1.70 4.59
C ALA A 132 8.82 -1.36 4.54
N ILE A 133 9.60 -2.22 3.89
CA ILE A 133 11.02 -1.98 3.60
C ILE A 133 11.41 -2.64 2.27
N ILE A 134 12.24 -1.95 1.49
CA ILE A 134 12.83 -2.47 0.26
C ILE A 134 14.31 -2.74 0.55
N THR A 135 14.85 -3.83 0.04
CA THR A 135 16.29 -4.10 0.08
C THR A 135 17.07 -3.03 -0.69
N GLU A 136 18.30 -2.76 -0.29
CA GLU A 136 19.15 -1.74 -0.94
C GLU A 136 19.36 -2.01 -2.44
N ASN A 137 19.44 -3.29 -2.83
CA ASN A 137 19.53 -3.67 -4.24
C ASN A 137 18.22 -3.52 -5.03
N GLY A 138 17.13 -3.07 -4.40
CA GLY A 138 15.84 -2.84 -5.04
C GLY A 138 15.09 -4.11 -5.48
N LYS A 139 15.58 -5.30 -5.10
CA LYS A 139 15.08 -6.59 -5.62
C LYS A 139 13.98 -7.21 -4.78
N ARG A 140 13.87 -6.88 -3.50
CA ARG A 140 12.90 -7.52 -2.61
C ARG A 140 12.19 -6.49 -1.75
N LEU A 141 10.88 -6.64 -1.67
CA LEU A 141 10.00 -5.84 -0.84
C LEU A 141 9.48 -6.68 0.32
N TYR A 142 9.45 -6.11 1.51
CA TYR A 142 8.82 -6.66 2.70
C TYR A 142 7.68 -5.74 3.15
N ILE A 143 6.55 -6.33 3.51
CA ILE A 143 5.33 -5.60 3.91
C ILE A 143 4.83 -6.16 5.24
N GLY A 144 4.75 -5.28 6.24
CA GLY A 144 4.15 -5.57 7.54
C GLY A 144 2.63 -5.46 7.49
N ALA A 145 1.97 -6.40 8.17
CA ALA A 145 0.52 -6.57 8.18
C ALA A 145 0.03 -6.91 9.61
N PRO A 146 -0.12 -5.92 10.50
CA PRO A 146 -0.33 -6.15 11.92
C PRO A 146 -1.71 -6.76 12.24
N GLY A 147 -2.74 -6.54 11.42
CA GLY A 147 -4.09 -6.99 11.74
C GLY A 147 -4.49 -8.35 11.19
N ALA A 148 -3.52 -9.13 10.72
CA ALA A 148 -3.76 -10.50 10.26
C ALA A 148 -3.94 -11.46 11.46
N PHE A 149 -4.82 -12.44 11.29
CA PHE A 149 -5.09 -13.56 12.22
C PHE A 149 -5.31 -13.12 13.67
N TYR A 150 -6.41 -12.40 13.95
CA TYR A 150 -6.67 -11.83 15.28
C TYR A 150 -5.52 -10.95 15.78
N TRP A 151 -4.96 -10.11 14.89
CA TRP A 151 -3.84 -9.22 15.20
C TRP A 151 -2.56 -9.92 15.68
N GLN A 152 -2.38 -11.20 15.39
CA GLN A 152 -1.07 -11.86 15.53
C GLN A 152 -0.01 -11.21 14.62
N GLY A 153 -0.46 -10.67 13.50
CA GLY A 153 0.38 -10.04 12.51
C GLY A 153 0.94 -11.01 11.47
N GLN A 154 1.35 -10.46 10.34
CA GLN A 154 1.95 -11.20 9.24
C GLN A 154 3.02 -10.32 8.57
N CYS A 155 4.03 -10.97 7.96
CA CYS A 155 5.00 -10.30 7.10
C CYS A 155 4.96 -10.94 5.71
N TRP A 156 4.86 -10.12 4.68
CA TRP A 156 4.86 -10.54 3.28
C TRP A 156 6.19 -10.19 2.64
N THR A 157 6.67 -11.04 1.74
CA THR A 157 7.82 -10.70 0.89
C THR A 157 7.49 -10.94 -0.57
N THR A 158 8.03 -10.11 -1.46
CA THR A 158 7.94 -10.34 -2.89
C THR A 158 9.26 -9.97 -3.54
N GLU A 159 9.66 -10.77 -4.51
CA GLU A 159 10.71 -10.37 -5.42
C GLU A 159 10.13 -9.38 -6.42
N LEU A 160 10.90 -8.34 -6.71
CA LEU A 160 10.55 -7.25 -7.61
C LEU A 160 11.11 -7.51 -9.01
N GLU A 161 11.92 -8.55 -9.20
CA GLU A 161 12.42 -9.05 -10.48
C GLU A 161 12.05 -10.54 -10.60
N GLY A 162 11.12 -10.90 -11.49
CA GLY A 162 11.03 -12.27 -12.01
C GLY A 162 10.55 -13.42 -11.10
N ASN A 163 9.50 -13.27 -10.28
CA ASN A 163 8.54 -14.35 -9.90
C ASN A 163 7.37 -13.79 -9.05
N PRO A 164 6.25 -14.53 -8.85
CA PRO A 164 5.10 -14.05 -8.06
C PRO A 164 5.42 -13.93 -6.55
N PRO A 165 4.64 -13.12 -5.80
CA PRO A 165 4.86 -12.87 -4.37
C PRO A 165 4.75 -14.16 -3.54
N LEU A 166 5.68 -14.34 -2.59
CA LEU A 166 5.71 -15.48 -1.68
C LEU A 166 5.27 -15.04 -0.28
N CYS A 167 4.32 -15.76 0.31
CA CYS A 167 4.01 -15.59 1.73
C CYS A 167 5.22 -16.04 2.57
N CYS A 168 5.86 -15.14 3.30
CA CYS A 168 6.77 -15.57 4.36
C CYS A 168 5.93 -16.16 5.49
N LEU A 169 6.01 -17.47 5.69
CA LEU A 169 5.55 -18.15 6.92
C LEU A 169 6.49 -17.87 8.11
N LEU A 170 7.03 -16.65 8.21
CA LEU A 170 7.53 -16.18 9.48
C LEU A 170 6.31 -15.79 10.30
N THR A 171 5.69 -16.79 10.94
CA THR A 171 5.14 -16.57 12.28
C THR A 171 6.18 -15.77 13.05
N CYS A 172 5.79 -14.63 13.60
CA CYS A 172 6.61 -13.79 14.46
C CYS A 172 7.21 -14.61 15.62
N LEU A 173 8.34 -15.27 15.38
CA LEU A 173 9.17 -15.93 16.39
C LEU A 173 10.26 -14.98 16.91
N VAL A 174 10.24 -13.70 16.51
CA VAL A 174 11.25 -12.69 16.86
C VAL A 174 10.69 -11.58 17.78
N CYS A 175 9.56 -11.81 18.46
CA CYS A 175 9.07 -10.90 19.52
C CYS A 175 9.04 -11.52 20.93
N LEU A 176 9.76 -12.62 21.17
CA LEU A 176 9.96 -13.20 22.50
C LEU A 176 11.45 -13.47 22.75
N SER A 177 12.22 -12.40 22.84
CA SER A 177 13.54 -12.43 23.49
C SER A 177 13.86 -11.05 24.04
N VAL A 178 13.19 -10.72 25.15
CA VAL A 178 13.75 -10.02 26.30
C VAL A 178 13.24 -10.74 27.54
#